data_AF-R5IDT7-F1
#
_entry.id   AF-R5IDT7-F1
#
_cell.length_a   1.000
_cell.length_b   1.000
_cell.length_c   1.000
_cell.angle_alpha   90.00
_cell.angle_beta   90.00
_cell.angle_gamma   90.00
#
_symmetry.space_group_name_H-M   'P 1'
#
loop_
_entity.id
_entity.type
_entity.pdbx_description
1 polymer ?
#
loop_
_entity_poly.entity_id
_entity_poly.type
_entity_poly.pdbx_seq_one_letter_code
_entity_poly.pdbx_strand_id
1 'polypeptide(L)'
;MEDHKINEFPRPPEASDWAQDALMPKKPPFSANRREQLLAFGLYVLAYVYLGYQWWALPLFTAGFIAAAEYLFREQKRSWESWVWLGCVLLVTGCIAWRGLHPYQYDSRYPELVNHEYILSEKLLLFILHIFAVYWLMSRSGRLTGGESGHLLPLDALYAFVIIPFKNFFLRIRCVLFALKPKKERKVNAGAVAAAVLAAFVVLVLLVMAMTQLSAADDTFSSLLEGLRDALTLDLDQVWFYRFLLSLPVGAYVFGLLAGLGRETPETMRKHGASAETALPKLRVVPEAVWLAALGVFSALYLAFFFVQGRYLFGAFTRTLPESFTVAEYARQGFFELCRVMAINFTLFWLVSRTARRESRPVRWMTAALLIESMLFAVVALSKLVLYIDCFGFTPKRLQSTWLVCVLLFGSACALYTHLTGKKSMRVWMIFGAVTLSLLCIW
;
A
#
# COMPACT_ATOMS: atom_id res chain seq x y z
N MET A 1 40.96 62.09 30.44
CA MET A 1 39.69 61.69 29.80
C MET A 1 40.08 60.85 28.59
N GLU A 2 40.15 59.54 28.80
CA GLU A 2 40.38 58.54 27.76
C GLU A 2 39.01 58.17 27.17
N ASP A 3 38.79 58.45 25.89
CA ASP A 3 37.65 57.90 25.15
C ASP A 3 38.10 56.66 24.37
N HIS A 4 37.52 55.52 24.74
CA HIS A 4 37.67 54.22 24.09
C HIS A 4 37.08 54.23 22.67
N LYS A 5 37.92 54.11 21.64
CA LYS A 5 37.52 53.60 20.32
C LYS A 5 37.64 52.08 20.30
N ILE A 6 36.49 51.41 20.29
CA ILE A 6 36.36 49.97 20.07
C ILE A 6 36.76 49.68 18.62
N ASN A 7 37.85 48.92 18.41
CA ASN A 7 38.21 48.37 17.11
C ASN A 7 37.26 47.20 16.79
N GLU A 8 36.25 47.45 15.96
CA GLU A 8 35.51 46.38 15.28
C GLU A 8 36.44 45.72 14.26
N PHE A 9 36.87 44.48 14.56
CA PHE A 9 37.48 43.61 13.56
C PHE A 9 36.46 43.30 12.46
N PRO A 10 36.81 43.41 11.16
CA PRO A 10 35.93 42.95 10.09
C PRO A 10 35.74 41.43 10.22
N ARG A 11 34.47 41.00 10.20
CA ARG A 11 34.10 39.57 10.09
C ARG A 11 34.82 38.97 8.89
N PRO A 12 35.43 37.76 9.01
CA PRO A 12 36.06 37.11 7.88
C PRO A 12 35.03 36.91 6.76
N PRO A 13 35.41 37.08 5.48
CA PRO A 13 34.48 36.92 4.37
C PRO A 13 33.88 35.51 4.42
N GLU A 14 32.55 35.43 4.35
CA GLU A 14 31.82 34.17 4.18
C GLU A 14 32.44 33.43 2.99
N ALA A 15 32.89 32.19 3.23
CA ALA A 15 33.51 31.37 2.20
C ALA A 15 32.55 31.26 1.01
N SER A 16 32.99 31.75 -0.15
CA SER A 16 32.24 31.73 -1.41
C SER A 16 31.68 30.33 -1.71
N ASP A 17 30.48 30.25 -2.28
CA ASP A 17 29.75 29.00 -2.54
C ASP A 17 30.60 27.89 -3.18
N TRP A 18 31.54 28.24 -4.07
CA TRP A 18 32.44 27.27 -4.71
C TRP A 18 33.42 26.60 -3.73
N ALA A 19 33.84 27.30 -2.67
CA ALA A 19 34.72 26.76 -1.64
C ALA A 19 33.94 25.83 -0.70
N GLN A 20 32.66 26.11 -0.46
CA GLN A 20 31.77 25.21 0.27
C GLN A 20 31.46 23.95 -0.54
N ASP A 21 31.25 24.07 -1.85
CA ASP A 21 31.07 22.94 -2.78
C ASP A 21 32.34 22.08 -2.93
N ALA A 22 33.53 22.69 -2.84
CA ALA A 22 34.80 21.95 -2.87
C ALA A 22 35.06 21.15 -1.58
N LEU A 23 34.53 21.62 -0.44
CA LEU A 23 34.63 20.97 0.87
C LEU A 23 33.52 19.93 1.11
N MET A 24 32.46 19.94 0.30
CA MET A 24 31.44 18.90 0.32
C MET A 24 32.08 17.54 -0.03
N PRO A 25 32.02 16.52 0.84
CA PRO A 25 32.54 15.21 0.52
C PRO A 25 31.83 14.69 -0.73
N LYS A 26 32.58 14.57 -1.84
CA LYS A 26 32.07 14.00 -3.10
C LYS A 26 31.36 12.70 -2.77
N LYS A 27 30.07 12.60 -3.12
CA LYS A 27 29.27 11.39 -2.90
C LYS A 27 30.11 10.18 -3.33
N PRO A 28 30.32 9.19 -2.45
CA PRO A 28 31.17 8.06 -2.78
C PRO A 28 30.67 7.42 -4.09
N PRO A 29 31.60 6.95 -4.95
CA PRO A 29 31.21 6.30 -6.19
C PRO A 29 30.26 5.15 -5.90
N PHE A 30 29.28 4.96 -6.80
CA PHE A 30 28.27 3.92 -6.66
C PHE A 30 28.93 2.54 -6.43
N SER A 31 28.55 1.89 -5.34
CA SER A 31 28.96 0.53 -5.00
C SER A 31 27.70 -0.33 -4.81
N ALA A 32 27.78 -1.58 -5.30
CA ALA A 32 26.71 -2.56 -5.13
C ALA A 32 27.25 -3.81 -4.45
N ASN A 33 26.57 -4.26 -3.41
CA ASN A 33 26.93 -5.48 -2.69
C ASN A 33 26.66 -6.73 -3.54
N ARG A 34 27.36 -7.84 -3.27
CA ARG A 34 27.15 -9.11 -4.00
C ARG A 34 25.69 -9.57 -4.00
N ARG A 35 24.98 -9.36 -2.88
CA ARG A 35 23.54 -9.67 -2.78
C ARG A 35 22.71 -8.88 -3.77
N GLU A 36 22.98 -7.58 -3.90
CA GLU A 36 22.26 -6.70 -4.82
C GLU A 36 22.55 -7.03 -6.29
N GLN A 37 23.78 -7.42 -6.59
CA GLN A 37 24.17 -7.85 -7.94
C GLN A 37 23.40 -9.12 -8.34
N LEU A 38 23.40 -10.15 -7.49
CA LEU A 38 22.66 -11.39 -7.74
C LEU A 38 21.15 -11.13 -7.90
N LEU A 39 20.57 -10.32 -7.01
CA LEU A 39 19.16 -9.95 -7.07
C LEU A 39 18.80 -9.13 -8.31
N ALA A 40 19.73 -8.33 -8.85
CA ALA A 40 19.47 -7.49 -10.03
C ALA A 40 19.21 -8.32 -11.29
N PHE A 41 19.86 -9.49 -11.39
CA PHE A 41 19.59 -10.48 -12.43
C PHE A 41 18.39 -11.36 -12.07
N GLY A 42 18.34 -11.92 -10.86
CA GLY A 42 17.29 -12.86 -10.45
C GLY A 42 15.87 -12.28 -10.45
N LEU A 43 15.71 -11.03 -9.97
CA LEU A 43 14.40 -10.37 -9.93
C LEU A 43 13.84 -10.03 -11.30
N TYR A 44 14.68 -10.04 -12.35
CA TYR A 44 14.18 -9.84 -13.70
C TYR A 44 13.33 -11.00 -14.18
N VAL A 45 13.84 -12.21 -14.00
CA VAL A 45 13.14 -13.45 -14.36
C VAL A 45 11.83 -13.52 -13.58
N LEU A 46 11.86 -13.16 -12.30
CA LEU A 46 10.66 -13.09 -11.47
C LEU A 46 9.65 -12.04 -11.97
N ALA A 47 10.09 -10.85 -12.38
CA ALA A 47 9.19 -9.83 -12.94
C ALA A 47 8.54 -10.28 -14.26
N TYR A 48 9.27 -11.03 -15.10
CA TYR A 48 8.71 -11.63 -16.31
C TYR A 48 7.68 -12.73 -15.99
N VAL A 49 8.00 -13.60 -15.02
CA VAL A 49 7.08 -14.63 -14.51
C VAL A 49 5.81 -14.00 -13.97
N TYR A 50 5.89 -12.91 -13.20
CA TYR A 50 4.73 -12.22 -12.63
C TYR A 50 3.71 -11.77 -13.68
N LEU A 51 4.17 -11.37 -14.87
CA LEU A 51 3.31 -10.98 -15.99
C LEU A 51 2.76 -12.19 -16.77
N GLY A 52 2.95 -13.40 -16.26
CA GLY A 52 2.38 -14.62 -16.81
C GLY A 52 0.92 -14.80 -16.45
N TYR A 53 0.18 -15.41 -17.37
CA TYR A 53 -1.25 -15.72 -17.20
C TYR A 53 -1.49 -17.04 -16.43
N GLN A 54 -0.43 -17.83 -16.22
CA GLN A 54 -0.56 -19.17 -15.63
C GLN A 54 -0.82 -19.10 -14.12
N TRP A 55 -1.63 -20.01 -13.59
CA TRP A 55 -1.99 -20.06 -12.16
C TRP A 55 -0.78 -20.16 -11.21
N TRP A 56 0.31 -20.78 -11.69
CA TRP A 56 1.56 -20.95 -10.92
C TRP A 56 2.48 -19.71 -10.96
N ALA A 57 2.24 -18.76 -11.86
CA ALA A 57 3.10 -17.61 -12.09
C ALA A 57 3.16 -16.69 -10.85
N LEU A 58 2.00 -16.34 -10.29
CA LEU A 58 1.92 -15.48 -9.12
C LEU A 58 2.49 -16.12 -7.84
N PRO A 59 2.22 -17.41 -7.51
CA PRO A 59 2.89 -18.12 -6.43
C PRO A 59 4.40 -18.17 -6.58
N LEU A 60 4.90 -18.45 -7.78
CA LEU A 60 6.34 -18.50 -8.05
C LEU A 60 6.98 -17.11 -7.87
N PHE A 61 6.36 -16.06 -8.38
CA PHE A 61 6.80 -14.69 -8.14
C PHE A 61 6.82 -14.35 -6.65
N THR A 62 5.75 -14.69 -5.93
CA THR A 62 5.61 -14.40 -4.50
C THR A 62 6.68 -15.12 -3.68
N ALA A 63 6.92 -16.40 -3.96
CA ALA A 63 7.99 -17.17 -3.33
C ALA A 63 9.37 -16.56 -3.62
N GLY A 64 9.63 -16.15 -4.87
CA GLY A 64 10.86 -15.48 -5.25
C GLY A 64 11.05 -14.11 -4.59
N PHE A 65 9.98 -13.32 -4.49
CA PHE A 65 9.97 -12.03 -3.78
C PHE A 65 10.26 -12.21 -2.29
N ILE A 66 9.63 -13.20 -1.65
CA ILE A 66 9.87 -13.53 -0.24
C ILE A 66 11.32 -13.99 -0.04
N ALA A 67 11.81 -14.89 -0.89
CA ALA A 67 13.19 -15.38 -0.82
C ALA A 67 14.21 -14.25 -1.02
N ALA A 68 13.96 -13.33 -1.96
CA ALA A 68 14.81 -12.17 -2.19
C ALA A 68 14.85 -11.24 -0.97
N ALA A 69 13.70 -10.97 -0.35
CA ALA A 69 13.61 -10.19 0.87
C ALA A 69 14.32 -10.87 2.05
N GLU A 70 14.07 -12.16 2.28
CA GLU A 70 14.73 -12.92 3.35
C GLU A 70 16.24 -12.99 3.15
N TYR A 71 16.71 -13.13 1.92
CA TYR A 71 18.14 -13.12 1.59
C TYR A 71 18.79 -11.76 1.86
N LEU A 72 18.11 -10.66 1.52
CA LEU A 72 18.62 -9.32 1.73
C LEU A 72 18.62 -8.92 3.22
N PHE A 73 17.57 -9.29 3.97
CA PHE A 73 17.34 -8.88 5.35
C PHE A 73 17.60 -10.00 6.38
N ARG A 74 18.36 -11.04 6.03
CA ARG A 74 18.66 -12.19 6.91
C ARG A 74 19.26 -11.79 8.26
N GLU A 75 20.09 -10.76 8.27
CA GLU A 75 20.76 -10.25 9.47
C GLU A 75 19.85 -9.38 10.35
N GLN A 76 18.72 -8.90 9.81
CA GLN A 76 17.78 -8.08 10.55
C GLN A 76 16.90 -8.97 11.44
N LYS A 77 16.84 -8.65 12.75
CA LYS A 77 15.92 -9.33 13.68
C LYS A 77 14.48 -9.18 13.20
N ARG A 78 13.79 -10.31 13.10
CA ARG A 78 12.41 -10.38 12.65
C ARG A 78 11.44 -9.90 13.74
N SER A 79 10.48 -9.07 13.36
CA SER A 79 9.35 -8.71 14.22
C SER A 79 8.33 -9.84 14.23
N TRP A 80 7.59 -10.02 15.34
CA TRP A 80 6.53 -11.02 15.39
C TRP A 80 5.39 -10.70 14.39
N GLU A 81 5.09 -9.41 14.19
CA GLU A 81 4.06 -8.98 13.22
C GLU A 81 4.45 -9.33 11.78
N SER A 82 5.75 -9.38 11.44
CA SER A 82 6.20 -9.84 10.13
C SER A 82 5.78 -11.29 9.83
N TRP A 83 5.60 -12.13 10.84
CA TRP A 83 5.04 -13.47 10.64
C TRP A 83 3.56 -13.42 10.29
N VAL A 84 2.79 -12.54 10.94
CA VAL A 84 1.37 -12.39 10.65
C VAL A 84 1.15 -11.86 9.23
N TRP A 85 1.89 -10.82 8.84
CA TRP A 85 1.83 -10.27 7.49
C TRP A 85 2.29 -11.30 6.45
N LEU A 86 3.31 -12.10 6.74
CA LEU A 86 3.72 -13.20 5.86
C LEU A 86 2.60 -14.23 5.68
N GLY A 87 1.95 -14.61 6.78
CA GLY A 87 0.81 -15.53 6.75
C GLY A 87 -0.33 -15.00 5.88
N CYS A 88 -0.64 -13.70 5.98
CA CYS A 88 -1.63 -13.04 5.13
C CYS A 88 -1.24 -13.10 3.64
N VAL A 89 0.02 -12.78 3.30
CA VAL A 89 0.54 -12.87 1.92
C VAL A 89 0.42 -14.29 1.37
N LEU A 90 0.86 -15.30 2.13
CA LEU A 90 0.82 -16.69 1.70
C LEU A 90 -0.61 -17.19 1.55
N LEU A 91 -1.50 -16.84 2.47
CA LEU A 91 -2.91 -17.24 2.42
C LEU A 91 -3.59 -16.65 1.18
N VAL A 92 -3.47 -15.34 0.95
CA VAL A 92 -4.07 -14.68 -0.22
C VAL A 92 -3.48 -15.22 -1.52
N THR A 93 -2.16 -15.45 -1.57
CA THR A 93 -1.51 -16.05 -2.74
C THR A 93 -2.02 -17.46 -3.01
N GLY A 94 -2.15 -18.28 -1.96
CA GLY A 94 -2.73 -19.63 -2.05
C GLY A 94 -4.17 -19.62 -2.54
N CYS A 95 -5.00 -18.68 -2.06
CA CYS A 95 -6.37 -18.50 -2.55
C CYS A 95 -6.40 -18.16 -4.05
N ILE A 96 -5.56 -17.22 -4.51
CA ILE A 96 -5.51 -16.87 -5.94
C ILE A 96 -5.03 -18.07 -6.79
N ALA A 97 -4.00 -18.77 -6.32
CA ALA A 97 -3.46 -19.95 -7.01
C ALA A 97 -4.50 -21.07 -7.10
N TRP A 98 -5.24 -21.31 -6.01
CA TRP A 98 -6.29 -22.31 -5.94
C TRP A 98 -7.42 -22.00 -6.90
N ARG A 99 -7.87 -20.74 -6.95
CA ARG A 99 -8.88 -20.27 -7.91
C ARG A 99 -8.41 -20.45 -9.36
N GLY A 100 -7.14 -20.15 -9.64
CA GLY A 100 -6.55 -20.34 -10.96
C GLY A 100 -6.35 -21.81 -11.36
N LEU A 101 -6.11 -22.71 -10.40
CA LEU A 101 -5.97 -24.16 -10.63
C LEU A 101 -7.32 -24.84 -10.86
N HIS A 102 -8.37 -24.35 -10.21
CA HIS A 102 -9.73 -24.85 -10.32
C HIS A 102 -10.69 -23.80 -10.92
N PRO A 103 -10.47 -23.34 -12.18
CA PRO A 103 -11.28 -22.31 -12.81
C PRO A 103 -12.73 -22.78 -13.08
N TYR A 104 -12.94 -24.10 -13.16
CA TYR A 104 -14.25 -24.73 -13.31
C TYR A 104 -14.44 -25.76 -12.20
N GLN A 105 -14.90 -25.32 -11.02
CA GLN A 105 -15.46 -26.28 -10.07
C GLN A 105 -16.84 -26.70 -10.58
N TYR A 106 -16.87 -27.85 -11.25
CA TYR A 106 -18.10 -28.54 -11.61
C TYR A 106 -18.75 -29.04 -10.31
N ASP A 107 -19.79 -28.36 -9.81
CA ASP A 107 -20.68 -28.98 -8.82
C ASP A 107 -21.56 -29.96 -9.60
N SER A 108 -21.36 -31.27 -9.39
CA SER A 108 -22.10 -32.34 -10.06
C SER A 108 -23.62 -32.31 -9.81
N ARG A 109 -24.09 -31.41 -8.93
CA ARG A 109 -25.51 -31.19 -8.64
C ARG A 109 -26.19 -30.16 -9.56
N TYR A 110 -25.45 -29.38 -10.36
CA TYR A 110 -26.02 -28.35 -11.22
C TYR A 110 -25.55 -28.51 -12.67
N PRO A 111 -26.46 -28.57 -13.67
CA PRO A 111 -26.12 -28.74 -15.08
C PRO A 111 -25.61 -27.46 -15.77
N GLU A 112 -25.58 -26.32 -15.08
CA GLU A 112 -25.10 -25.04 -15.60
C GLU A 112 -23.74 -24.65 -14.99
N LEU A 113 -22.91 -23.92 -15.75
CA LEU A 113 -21.68 -23.31 -15.26
C LEU A 113 -22.02 -22.34 -14.11
N VAL A 114 -21.97 -22.83 -12.86
CA VAL A 114 -22.15 -21.97 -11.70
C VAL A 114 -20.91 -21.12 -11.56
N ASN A 115 -20.96 -19.89 -12.08
CA ASN A 115 -20.04 -18.83 -11.72
C ASN A 115 -20.10 -18.69 -10.18
N HIS A 116 -19.15 -19.29 -9.47
CA HIS A 116 -19.00 -19.04 -8.04
C HIS A 116 -18.65 -17.55 -7.88
N GLU A 117 -19.62 -16.75 -7.45
CA GLU A 117 -19.32 -15.41 -6.95
C GLU A 117 -18.50 -15.57 -5.66
N TYR A 118 -17.17 -15.56 -5.78
CA TYR A 118 -16.31 -15.43 -4.61
C TYR A 118 -16.62 -14.14 -3.84
N ILE A 119 -16.42 -14.13 -2.53
CA ILE A 119 -16.67 -12.95 -1.68
C ILE A 119 -15.91 -11.72 -2.19
N LEU A 120 -14.69 -11.93 -2.63
CA LEU A 120 -13.81 -10.89 -3.14
C LEU A 120 -13.45 -11.20 -4.59
N SER A 121 -13.62 -10.20 -5.46
CA SER A 121 -13.18 -10.27 -6.86
C SER A 121 -11.67 -10.50 -6.99
N GLU A 122 -11.23 -11.15 -8.07
CA GLU A 122 -9.81 -11.41 -8.33
C GLU A 122 -8.96 -10.14 -8.37
N LYS A 123 -9.48 -9.07 -8.99
CA LYS A 123 -8.81 -7.75 -9.05
C LYS A 123 -8.57 -7.18 -7.65
N LEU A 124 -9.55 -7.32 -6.76
CA LEU A 124 -9.45 -6.88 -5.37
C LEU A 124 -8.48 -7.75 -4.57
N LEU A 125 -8.47 -9.07 -4.78
CA LEU A 125 -7.49 -9.99 -4.17
C LEU A 125 -6.06 -9.64 -4.57
N LEU A 126 -5.83 -9.41 -5.86
CA LEU A 126 -4.53 -8.96 -6.35
C LEU A 126 -4.14 -7.64 -5.68
N PHE A 127 -5.05 -6.66 -5.63
CA PHE A 127 -4.77 -5.39 -4.95
C PHE A 127 -4.39 -5.57 -3.48
N ILE A 128 -5.15 -6.37 -2.72
CA ILE A 128 -4.88 -6.69 -1.30
C ILE A 128 -3.52 -7.40 -1.15
N LEU A 129 -3.20 -8.34 -2.04
CA LEU A 129 -1.92 -9.05 -2.02
C LEU A 129 -0.74 -8.09 -2.13
N HIS A 130 -0.80 -7.09 -3.02
CA HIS A 130 0.27 -6.10 -3.15
C HIS A 130 0.41 -5.25 -1.89
N ILE A 131 -0.71 -4.84 -1.28
CA ILE A 131 -0.71 -4.15 0.02
C ILE A 131 -0.01 -5.00 1.07
N PHE A 132 -0.40 -6.26 1.24
CA PHE A 132 0.20 -7.14 2.23
C PHE A 132 1.66 -7.47 1.92
N ALA A 133 2.04 -7.68 0.67
CA ALA A 133 3.41 -8.01 0.28
C ALA A 133 4.38 -6.84 0.57
N VAL A 134 3.99 -5.62 0.20
CA VAL A 134 4.79 -4.42 0.46
C VAL A 134 4.85 -4.11 1.96
N TYR A 135 3.72 -4.25 2.66
CA TYR A 135 3.67 -4.01 4.11
C TYR A 135 4.44 -5.07 4.91
N TRP A 136 4.34 -6.34 4.51
CA TRP A 136 5.16 -7.43 5.03
C TRP A 136 6.65 -7.12 4.88
N LEU A 137 7.07 -6.65 3.69
CA LEU A 137 8.46 -6.31 3.43
C LEU A 137 8.96 -5.17 4.35
N MET A 138 8.15 -4.14 4.56
CA MET A 138 8.46 -3.04 5.49
C MET A 138 8.62 -3.54 6.92
N SER A 139 7.72 -4.41 7.38
CA SER A 139 7.79 -5.02 8.71
C SER A 139 8.98 -5.98 8.85
N ARG A 140 9.23 -6.82 7.84
CA ARG A 140 10.35 -7.80 7.80
C ARG A 140 11.71 -7.12 7.81
N SER A 141 11.84 -6.02 7.09
CA SER A 141 13.07 -5.22 7.02
C SER A 141 13.25 -4.30 8.23
N GLY A 142 12.26 -4.20 9.13
CA GLY A 142 12.33 -3.35 10.32
C GLY A 142 12.35 -1.84 10.02
N ARG A 143 11.81 -1.44 8.87
CA ARG A 143 11.90 -0.08 8.31
C ARG A 143 10.57 0.68 8.29
N LEU A 144 9.59 0.21 9.06
CA LEU A 144 8.41 1.00 9.40
C LEU A 144 8.86 2.30 10.09
N THR A 145 8.31 3.42 9.66
CA THR A 145 8.65 4.76 10.18
C THR A 145 8.36 4.88 11.68
N GLY A 146 7.28 4.25 12.15
CA GLY A 146 6.94 4.14 13.57
C GLY A 146 7.64 3.00 14.31
N GLY A 147 8.46 2.19 13.64
CA GLY A 147 9.08 0.97 14.17
C GLY A 147 8.13 -0.22 14.34
N GLU A 148 6.83 0.03 14.41
CA GLU A 148 5.74 -0.94 14.45
C GLU A 148 4.56 -0.47 13.61
N SER A 149 3.63 -1.37 13.34
CA SER A 149 2.40 -1.02 12.65
C SER A 149 1.56 -0.03 13.48
N GLY A 150 1.29 1.17 12.98
CA GLY A 150 0.49 2.16 13.71
C GLY A 150 -0.11 3.29 12.89
N HIS A 151 -0.31 4.45 13.53
CA HIS A 151 -0.93 5.66 12.96
C HIS A 151 -0.12 6.33 11.85
N LEU A 152 1.13 5.90 11.64
CA LEU A 152 2.01 6.32 10.55
C LEU A 152 1.85 5.47 9.27
N LEU A 153 0.87 4.56 9.23
CA LEU A 153 0.59 3.74 8.04
C LEU A 153 0.50 4.54 6.73
N PRO A 154 -0.14 5.73 6.64
CA PRO A 154 -0.15 6.51 5.40
C PRO A 154 1.25 6.94 4.95
N LEU A 155 2.13 7.26 5.89
CA LEU A 155 3.52 7.62 5.62
C LEU A 155 4.29 6.39 5.16
N ASP A 156 4.14 5.26 5.85
CA ASP A 156 4.75 3.98 5.46
C ASP A 156 4.30 3.56 4.04
N ALA A 157 3.02 3.71 3.72
CA ALA A 157 2.48 3.44 2.39
C ALA A 157 3.09 4.37 1.33
N LEU A 158 3.19 5.68 1.60
CA LEU A 158 3.82 6.63 0.69
C LEU A 158 5.29 6.27 0.42
N TYR A 159 6.05 5.93 1.46
CA TYR A 159 7.44 5.51 1.30
C TYR A 159 7.56 4.20 0.54
N ALA A 160 6.75 3.20 0.88
CA ALA A 160 6.88 1.86 0.34
C ALA A 160 6.34 1.71 -1.09
N PHE A 161 5.26 2.42 -1.45
CA PHE A 161 4.68 2.35 -2.80
C PHE A 161 5.24 3.39 -3.77
N VAL A 162 5.65 4.57 -3.27
CA VAL A 162 5.99 5.70 -4.14
C VAL A 162 7.45 6.14 -3.94
N ILE A 163 7.84 6.58 -2.75
CA ILE A 163 9.14 7.26 -2.62
C ILE A 163 10.30 6.30 -2.87
N ILE A 164 10.35 5.15 -2.18
CA ILE A 164 11.51 4.23 -2.24
C ILE A 164 11.65 3.57 -3.61
N PRO A 165 10.59 2.97 -4.21
CA PRO A 165 10.72 2.30 -5.50
C PRO A 165 11.13 3.26 -6.62
N PHE A 166 10.50 4.45 -6.68
CA PHE A 166 10.77 5.41 -7.76
C PHE A 166 12.09 6.16 -7.57
N LYS A 167 12.49 6.49 -6.33
CA LYS A 167 13.84 7.02 -6.02
C LYS A 167 14.94 6.06 -6.48
N ASN A 168 14.67 4.75 -6.44
CA ASN A 168 15.62 3.70 -6.77
C ASN A 168 15.29 2.96 -8.08
N PHE A 169 14.49 3.54 -8.97
CA PHE A 169 14.00 2.86 -10.17
C PHE A 169 15.15 2.38 -11.08
N PHE A 170 16.15 3.24 -11.31
CA PHE A 170 17.32 2.91 -12.13
C PHE A 170 18.42 2.14 -11.39
N LEU A 171 18.20 1.78 -10.11
CA LEU A 171 19.21 1.12 -9.29
C LEU A 171 19.59 -0.25 -9.86
N ARG A 172 18.61 -0.98 -10.40
CA ARG A 172 18.82 -2.29 -11.01
C ARG A 172 19.84 -2.22 -12.15
N ILE A 173 19.66 -1.27 -13.06
CA ILE A 173 20.55 -1.08 -14.21
C ILE A 173 21.95 -0.69 -13.74
N ARG A 174 22.05 0.19 -12.74
CA ARG A 174 23.34 0.54 -12.14
C ARG A 174 24.05 -0.68 -11.53
N CYS A 175 23.32 -1.56 -10.84
CA CYS A 175 23.87 -2.80 -10.29
C CYS A 175 24.36 -3.75 -11.39
N VAL A 176 23.58 -3.93 -12.47
CA VAL A 176 23.97 -4.79 -13.61
C VAL A 176 25.20 -4.24 -14.31
N LEU A 177 25.23 -2.94 -14.62
CA LEU A 177 26.41 -2.29 -15.23
C LEU A 177 27.65 -2.37 -14.33
N PHE A 178 27.48 -2.20 -13.02
CA PHE A 178 28.57 -2.35 -12.06
C PHE A 178 29.10 -3.78 -11.98
N ALA A 179 28.22 -4.78 -12.12
CA ALA A 179 28.59 -6.20 -12.14
C ALA A 179 29.33 -6.60 -13.43
N LEU A 180 28.97 -6.00 -14.58
CA LEU A 180 29.56 -6.29 -15.89
C LEU A 180 30.90 -5.56 -16.15
N LYS A 181 31.17 -4.45 -15.45
CA LYS A 181 32.42 -3.69 -15.66
C LYS A 181 33.67 -4.41 -15.08
N PRO A 182 34.79 -4.43 -15.82
CA PRO A 182 36.06 -4.94 -15.31
C PRO A 182 36.53 -4.10 -14.11
N LYS A 183 37.17 -4.76 -13.12
CA LYS A 183 37.53 -4.17 -11.81
C LYS A 183 38.35 -2.86 -11.88
N LYS A 184 39.03 -2.57 -13.00
CA LYS A 184 39.91 -1.40 -13.18
C LYS A 184 39.18 -0.07 -13.48
N GLU A 185 37.91 -0.06 -13.88
CA GLU A 185 37.21 1.17 -14.34
C GLU A 185 35.93 1.52 -13.58
N ARG A 186 35.95 1.34 -12.25
CA ARG A 186 34.79 1.63 -11.38
C ARG A 186 34.68 3.11 -11.01
N LYS A 187 34.36 3.96 -11.99
CA LYS A 187 33.78 5.30 -11.77
C LYS A 187 32.48 5.39 -12.57
N VAL A 188 31.36 5.63 -11.90
CA VAL A 188 30.05 5.75 -12.55
C VAL A 188 29.35 7.00 -12.03
N ASN A 189 29.04 7.93 -12.94
CA ASN A 189 28.18 9.07 -12.65
C ASN A 189 26.71 8.69 -12.91
N ALA A 190 25.88 8.90 -11.89
CA ALA A 190 24.46 8.54 -11.84
C ALA A 190 23.61 9.13 -12.99
N GLY A 191 23.93 10.37 -13.42
CA GLY A 191 23.23 11.07 -14.50
C GLY A 191 23.59 10.57 -15.90
N ALA A 192 24.86 10.25 -16.13
CA ALA A 192 25.34 9.75 -17.42
C ALA A 192 24.74 8.38 -17.77
N VAL A 193 24.57 7.51 -16.77
CA VAL A 193 23.93 6.19 -16.98
C VAL A 193 22.44 6.33 -17.26
N ALA A 194 21.73 7.20 -16.55
CA ALA A 194 20.30 7.42 -16.81
C ALA A 194 20.07 7.97 -18.22
N ALA A 195 20.91 8.92 -18.66
CA ALA A 195 20.87 9.47 -20.02
C ALA A 195 21.21 8.41 -21.08
N ALA A 196 22.25 7.59 -20.85
CA ALA A 196 22.64 6.53 -21.78
C ALA A 196 21.56 5.44 -21.93
N VAL A 197 20.89 5.07 -20.84
CA VAL A 197 19.78 4.10 -20.87
C VAL A 197 18.57 4.66 -21.59
N LEU A 198 18.22 5.92 -21.32
CA LEU A 198 17.11 6.59 -22.01
C LEU A 198 17.40 6.69 -23.51
N ALA A 199 18.62 7.07 -23.88
CA ALA A 199 19.06 7.12 -25.27
C ALA A 199 19.01 5.73 -25.94
N ALA A 200 19.51 4.69 -25.28
CA ALA A 200 19.46 3.32 -25.81
C ALA A 200 18.03 2.82 -25.99
N PHE A 201 17.11 3.15 -25.08
CA PHE A 201 15.70 2.79 -25.21
C PHE A 201 15.02 3.51 -26.38
N VAL A 202 15.26 4.82 -26.53
CA VAL A 202 14.76 5.62 -27.66
C VAL A 202 15.30 5.07 -28.98
N VAL A 203 16.60 4.77 -29.06
CA VAL A 203 17.22 4.17 -30.25
C VAL A 203 16.61 2.82 -30.58
N LEU A 204 16.35 1.96 -29.58
CA LEU A 204 15.72 0.66 -29.80
C LEU A 204 14.29 0.81 -30.36
N VAL A 205 13.49 1.72 -29.81
CA VAL A 205 12.13 2.00 -30.31
C VAL A 205 12.18 2.52 -31.75
N LEU A 206 13.06 3.49 -32.03
CA LEU A 206 13.24 4.02 -33.38
C LEU A 206 13.73 2.96 -34.36
N LEU A 207 14.61 2.05 -33.93
CA LEU A 207 15.11 0.93 -34.74
C LEU A 207 13.97 -0.03 -35.09
N VAL A 208 13.12 -0.39 -34.12
CA VAL A 208 11.94 -1.26 -34.37
C VAL A 208 10.97 -0.58 -35.33
N MET A 209 10.68 0.72 -35.13
CA MET A 209 9.84 1.47 -36.05
C MET A 209 10.43 1.54 -37.46
N ALA A 210 11.74 1.79 -37.58
CA ALA A 210 12.43 1.79 -38.86
C ALA A 210 12.35 0.42 -39.53
N MET A 211 12.63 -0.68 -38.81
CA MET A 211 12.51 -2.04 -39.34
C MET A 211 11.09 -2.32 -39.88
N THR A 212 10.04 -1.89 -39.16
CA THR A 212 8.66 -2.06 -39.64
C THR A 212 8.35 -1.24 -40.89
N GLN A 213 8.89 -0.03 -41.03
CA GLN A 213 8.67 0.80 -42.23
C GLN A 213 9.48 0.32 -43.43
N LEU A 214 10.73 -0.09 -43.22
CA LEU A 214 11.59 -0.65 -44.27
C LEU A 214 11.04 -1.98 -44.79
N SER A 215 10.51 -2.84 -43.90
CA SER A 215 9.84 -4.08 -44.29
C SER A 215 8.55 -3.85 -45.08
N ALA A 216 7.85 -2.74 -44.86
CA ALA A 216 6.65 -2.37 -45.61
C ALA A 216 6.96 -1.64 -46.93
N ALA A 217 8.21 -1.19 -47.14
CA ALA A 217 8.62 -0.43 -48.30
C ALA A 217 9.21 -1.29 -49.43
N ASP A 218 9.71 -2.49 -49.13
CA ASP A 218 10.37 -3.38 -50.09
C ASP A 218 10.17 -4.87 -49.74
N ASP A 219 9.54 -5.62 -50.66
CA ASP A 219 9.23 -7.04 -50.50
C ASP A 219 10.50 -7.93 -50.41
N THR A 220 11.60 -7.50 -51.06
CA THR A 220 12.89 -8.20 -50.99
C THR A 220 13.50 -8.06 -49.60
N PHE A 221 13.41 -6.86 -49.01
CA PHE A 221 13.86 -6.61 -47.64
C PHE A 221 12.99 -7.34 -46.62
N SER A 222 11.68 -7.45 -46.87
CA SER A 222 10.75 -8.24 -46.05
C SER A 222 11.18 -9.71 -45.96
N SER A 223 11.51 -10.34 -47.10
CA SER A 223 11.92 -11.77 -47.12
C SER A 223 13.26 -12.04 -46.41
N LEU A 224 14.21 -11.09 -46.47
CA LEU A 224 15.46 -11.16 -45.70
C LEU A 224 15.21 -10.97 -44.20
N LEU A 225 14.29 -10.08 -43.83
CA LEU A 225 13.89 -9.86 -42.44
C LEU A 225 13.18 -11.09 -41.86
N GLU A 226 12.37 -11.79 -42.65
CA GLU A 226 11.74 -13.07 -42.28
C GLU A 226 12.78 -14.14 -41.98
N GLY A 227 13.81 -14.31 -42.83
CA GLY A 227 14.89 -15.27 -42.55
C GLY A 227 15.73 -14.93 -41.31
N LEU A 228 15.94 -13.63 -41.04
CA LEU A 228 16.62 -13.14 -39.83
C LEU A 228 15.74 -13.29 -38.59
N ARG A 229 14.43 -13.10 -38.74
CA ARG A 229 13.43 -13.33 -37.70
C ARG A 229 13.37 -14.82 -37.34
N ASP A 230 13.28 -15.71 -38.32
CA ASP A 230 13.24 -17.16 -38.12
C ASP A 230 14.51 -17.72 -37.44
N ALA A 231 15.68 -17.15 -37.76
CA ALA A 231 16.95 -17.52 -37.12
C ALA A 231 17.10 -16.98 -35.69
N LEU A 232 16.37 -15.93 -35.33
CA LEU A 232 16.41 -15.27 -34.01
C LEU A 232 15.17 -15.57 -33.14
N THR A 233 14.15 -16.23 -33.69
CA THR A 233 12.91 -16.56 -33.00
C THR A 233 13.06 -17.81 -32.12
N LEU A 234 13.26 -17.58 -30.83
CA LEU A 234 12.60 -18.37 -29.79
C LEU A 234 11.13 -17.93 -29.74
N ASP A 235 10.29 -18.38 -30.68
CA ASP A 235 8.84 -18.16 -30.75
C ASP A 235 8.35 -16.86 -30.07
N LEU A 236 8.86 -15.72 -30.55
CA LEU A 236 8.67 -14.40 -29.95
C LEU A 236 7.34 -13.82 -30.47
N ASP A 237 6.23 -14.29 -29.90
CA ASP A 237 4.90 -13.75 -30.21
C ASP A 237 4.76 -12.28 -29.72
N GLN A 238 3.72 -11.60 -30.22
CA GLN A 238 3.40 -10.22 -29.81
C GLN A 238 3.21 -10.12 -28.28
N VAL A 239 2.69 -11.17 -27.65
CA VAL A 239 2.48 -11.26 -26.21
C VAL A 239 3.81 -11.31 -25.45
N TRP A 240 4.79 -12.07 -25.93
CA TRP A 240 6.14 -12.16 -25.38
C TRP A 240 6.82 -10.79 -25.40
N PHE A 241 6.74 -10.06 -26.52
CA PHE A 241 7.35 -8.74 -26.64
C PHE A 241 6.76 -7.75 -25.64
N TYR A 242 5.43 -7.69 -25.51
CA TYR A 242 4.79 -6.81 -24.52
C TYR A 242 5.07 -7.23 -23.08
N ARG A 243 5.10 -8.54 -22.78
CA ARG A 243 5.47 -9.06 -21.45
C ARG A 243 6.92 -8.74 -21.11
N PHE A 244 7.84 -8.92 -22.05
CA PHE A 244 9.23 -8.52 -21.91
C PHE A 244 9.35 -7.02 -21.64
N LEU A 245 8.72 -6.19 -22.47
CA LEU A 245 8.76 -4.73 -22.33
C LEU A 245 8.21 -4.27 -20.99
N LEU A 246 7.07 -4.81 -20.55
CA LEU A 246 6.43 -4.47 -19.26
C LEU A 246 7.17 -5.07 -18.05
N SER A 247 7.89 -6.18 -18.22
CA SER A 247 8.72 -6.76 -17.14
C SER A 247 9.90 -5.87 -16.75
N LEU A 248 10.36 -4.99 -17.64
CA LEU A 248 11.44 -4.04 -17.36
C LEU A 248 11.06 -3.02 -16.27
N PRO A 249 9.98 -2.22 -16.41
CA PRO A 249 9.55 -1.30 -15.36
C PRO A 249 9.06 -2.02 -14.11
N VAL A 250 8.39 -3.17 -14.22
CA VAL A 250 7.97 -3.97 -13.06
C VAL A 250 9.19 -4.46 -12.26
N GLY A 251 10.18 -5.03 -12.94
CA GLY A 251 11.41 -5.49 -12.30
C GLY A 251 12.24 -4.34 -11.73
N ALA A 252 12.25 -3.17 -12.38
CA ALA A 252 12.87 -1.95 -11.86
C ALA A 252 12.17 -1.46 -10.58
N TYR A 253 10.84 -1.45 -10.55
CA TYR A 253 10.05 -1.10 -9.38
C TYR A 253 10.29 -2.06 -8.21
N VAL A 254 10.18 -3.37 -8.42
CA VAL A 254 10.35 -4.39 -7.38
C VAL A 254 11.80 -4.39 -6.85
N PHE A 255 12.79 -4.28 -7.73
CA PHE A 255 14.19 -4.16 -7.33
C PHE A 255 14.45 -2.84 -6.58
N GLY A 256 13.90 -1.73 -7.07
CA GLY A 256 13.98 -0.42 -6.43
C GLY A 256 13.37 -0.44 -5.03
N LEU A 257 12.26 -1.15 -4.83
CA LEU A 257 11.68 -1.39 -3.53
C LEU A 257 12.61 -2.22 -2.64
N LEU A 258 13.03 -3.41 -3.07
CA LEU A 258 13.85 -4.31 -2.24
C LEU A 258 15.24 -3.73 -1.91
N ALA A 259 16.02 -3.40 -2.95
CA ALA A 259 17.39 -2.91 -2.78
C ALA A 259 17.42 -1.45 -2.30
N GLY A 260 16.44 -0.63 -2.70
CA GLY A 260 16.29 0.73 -2.17
C GLY A 260 15.98 0.73 -0.68
N LEU A 261 15.04 -0.13 -0.25
CA LEU A 261 14.76 -0.33 1.17
C LEU A 261 15.99 -0.89 1.90
N GLY A 262 16.74 -1.81 1.29
CA GLY A 262 18.02 -2.32 1.79
C GLY A 262 19.06 -1.23 2.08
N ARG A 263 19.10 -0.17 1.26
CA ARG A 263 19.99 0.98 1.41
C ARG A 263 19.54 2.00 2.47
N GLU A 264 18.25 2.08 2.76
CA GLU A 264 17.76 2.88 3.89
C GLU A 264 18.07 2.16 5.21
N THR A 265 18.41 2.88 6.28
CA THR A 265 18.63 2.27 7.59
C THR A 265 17.37 2.38 8.46
N PRO A 266 17.12 1.46 9.41
CA PRO A 266 16.01 1.58 10.35
C PRO A 266 15.98 2.92 11.08
N GLU A 267 17.15 3.47 11.41
CA GLU A 267 17.28 4.78 12.06
C GLU A 267 16.84 5.94 11.16
N THR A 268 17.22 5.93 9.88
CA THR A 268 16.77 6.97 8.92
C THR A 268 15.26 6.95 8.75
N MET A 269 14.65 5.77 8.67
CA MET A 269 13.20 5.63 8.57
C MET A 269 12.49 6.11 9.84
N ARG A 270 13.05 5.82 11.02
CA ARG A 270 12.56 6.36 12.29
C ARG A 270 12.69 7.87 12.38
N LYS A 271 13.77 8.46 11.85
CA LYS A 271 13.93 9.93 11.75
C LYS A 271 12.86 10.56 10.87
N HIS A 272 12.51 9.94 9.74
CA HIS A 272 11.39 10.41 8.92
C HIS A 272 10.05 10.36 9.69
N GLY A 273 9.80 9.28 10.43
CA GLY A 273 8.64 9.17 11.32
C GLY A 273 8.61 10.26 12.40
N ALA A 274 9.72 10.46 13.12
CA ALA A 274 9.83 11.49 14.15
C ALA A 274 9.71 12.91 13.60
N SER A 275 10.23 13.17 12.40
CA SER A 275 10.07 14.45 11.71
C SER A 275 8.61 14.72 11.35
N ALA A 276 7.91 13.71 10.81
CA ALA A 276 6.47 13.79 10.56
C ALA A 276 5.70 14.04 11.87
N GLU A 277 6.06 13.37 12.96
CA GLU A 277 5.44 13.62 14.27
C GLU A 277 5.70 15.02 14.81
N THR A 278 6.87 15.60 14.54
CA THR A 278 7.21 16.98 14.91
C THR A 278 6.48 18.01 14.04
N ALA A 279 6.09 17.65 12.81
CA ALA A 279 5.27 18.49 11.95
C ALA A 279 3.79 18.50 12.36
N LEU A 280 3.31 17.46 13.05
CA LEU A 280 1.90 17.35 13.46
C LEU A 280 1.40 18.49 14.36
N PRO A 281 2.14 18.95 15.37
CA PRO A 281 1.77 20.13 16.14
C PRO A 281 1.54 21.38 15.30
N LYS A 282 2.17 21.52 14.12
CA LYS A 282 1.96 22.67 13.23
C LYS A 282 0.57 22.68 12.60
N LEU A 283 -0.09 21.52 12.52
CA LEU A 283 -1.48 21.41 12.04
C LEU A 283 -2.51 21.78 13.12
N ARG A 284 -2.08 21.95 14.38
CA ARG A 284 -2.93 22.28 15.53
C ARG A 284 -3.31 23.77 15.59
N VAL A 285 -3.90 24.25 14.50
CA VAL A 285 -4.23 25.67 14.30
C VAL A 285 -5.66 25.99 14.75
N VAL A 286 -6.57 25.01 14.68
CA VAL A 286 -8.01 25.25 14.84
C VAL A 286 -8.38 25.46 16.32
N PRO A 287 -9.10 26.55 16.66
CA PRO A 287 -9.58 26.80 18.01
C PRO A 287 -10.50 25.69 18.51
N GLU A 288 -10.39 25.39 19.80
CA GLU A 288 -11.17 24.35 20.47
C GLU A 288 -12.68 24.52 20.32
N ALA A 289 -13.17 25.77 20.41
CA ALA A 289 -14.59 26.09 20.31
C ALA A 289 -15.21 25.65 18.99
N VAL A 290 -14.45 25.68 17.89
CA VAL A 290 -14.91 25.21 16.57
C VAL A 290 -15.14 23.70 16.59
N TRP A 291 -14.19 22.95 17.17
CA TRP A 291 -14.33 21.50 17.31
C TRP A 291 -15.42 21.10 18.28
N LEU A 292 -15.60 21.84 19.38
CA LEU A 292 -16.72 21.64 20.30
C LEU A 292 -18.05 21.88 19.61
N ALA A 293 -18.21 23.00 18.90
CA ALA A 293 -19.44 23.28 18.16
C ALA A 293 -19.74 22.19 17.12
N ALA A 294 -18.73 21.79 16.33
CA ALA A 294 -18.87 20.72 15.35
C ALA A 294 -19.26 19.39 16.01
N LEU A 295 -18.48 18.89 16.96
CA LEU A 295 -18.76 17.63 17.66
C LEU A 295 -20.13 17.66 18.35
N GLY A 296 -20.51 18.80 18.94
CA GLY A 296 -21.81 18.98 19.59
C GLY A 296 -22.97 18.88 18.61
N VAL A 297 -22.86 19.51 17.43
CA VAL A 297 -23.88 19.41 16.36
C VAL A 297 -24.00 17.98 15.83
N PHE A 298 -22.86 17.32 15.58
CA PHE A 298 -22.84 15.93 15.13
C PHE A 298 -23.48 14.98 16.15
N SER A 299 -23.08 15.07 17.42
CA SER A 299 -23.65 14.24 18.48
C SER A 299 -25.14 14.53 18.72
N ALA A 300 -25.56 15.80 18.70
CA ALA A 300 -26.99 16.14 18.81
C ALA A 300 -27.81 15.54 17.65
N LEU A 301 -27.30 15.60 16.42
CA LEU A 301 -27.93 14.98 15.26
C LEU A 301 -28.02 13.46 15.40
N TYR A 302 -26.96 12.81 15.89
CA TYR A 302 -26.94 11.36 16.09
C TYR A 302 -27.85 10.91 17.22
N LEU A 303 -27.89 11.64 18.34
CA LEU A 303 -28.85 11.38 19.41
C LEU A 303 -30.30 11.56 18.93
N ALA A 304 -30.58 12.61 18.15
CA ALA A 304 -31.90 12.80 17.54
C ALA A 304 -32.25 11.63 16.60
N PHE A 305 -31.30 11.18 15.79
CA PHE A 305 -31.45 10.00 14.94
C PHE A 305 -31.74 8.75 15.77
N PHE A 306 -30.98 8.46 16.82
CA PHE A 306 -31.22 7.30 17.69
C PHE A 306 -32.51 7.41 18.49
N PHE A 307 -32.97 8.61 18.82
CA PHE A 307 -34.25 8.83 19.49
C PHE A 307 -35.43 8.55 18.56
N VAL A 308 -35.41 9.10 17.33
CA VAL A 308 -36.44 8.87 16.31
C VAL A 308 -36.41 7.43 15.84
N GLN A 309 -35.21 6.92 15.52
CA GLN A 309 -35.03 5.55 15.07
C GLN A 309 -35.17 4.56 16.21
N GLY A 310 -35.01 4.93 17.49
CA GLY A 310 -35.10 4.02 18.63
C GLY A 310 -36.33 3.13 18.56
N ARG A 311 -37.49 3.70 18.21
CA ARG A 311 -38.75 2.97 18.00
C ARG A 311 -38.68 1.94 16.86
N TYR A 312 -37.99 2.24 15.77
CA TYR A 312 -37.77 1.34 14.62
C TYR A 312 -36.56 0.40 14.80
N LEU A 313 -35.58 0.79 15.60
CA LEU A 313 -34.38 0.04 15.95
C LEU A 313 -34.75 -1.13 16.85
N PHE A 314 -35.54 -0.87 17.90
CA PHE A 314 -36.17 -1.93 18.67
C PHE A 314 -37.15 -2.74 17.81
N GLY A 315 -37.83 -2.11 16.83
CA GLY A 315 -38.61 -2.80 15.79
C GLY A 315 -37.82 -3.83 14.98
N ALA A 316 -36.59 -3.51 14.57
CA ALA A 316 -35.70 -4.46 13.89
C ALA A 316 -35.24 -5.61 14.81
N PHE A 317 -35.10 -5.36 16.12
CA PHE A 317 -34.91 -6.41 17.13
C PHE A 317 -36.18 -7.23 17.40
N THR A 318 -37.38 -6.66 17.21
CA THR A 318 -38.69 -7.32 17.39
C THR A 318 -39.34 -7.78 16.08
N ARG A 319 -38.60 -7.73 14.96
CA ARG A 319 -39.02 -8.15 13.60
C ARG A 319 -40.24 -7.41 13.01
N THR A 320 -40.50 -6.17 13.43
CA THR A 320 -41.56 -5.35 12.83
C THR A 320 -40.99 -4.46 11.72
N LEU A 321 -41.49 -4.63 10.51
CA LEU A 321 -41.08 -3.87 9.32
C LEU A 321 -41.95 -2.61 9.17
N PRO A 322 -41.40 -1.45 8.79
CA PRO A 322 -42.22 -0.33 8.32
C PRO A 322 -42.99 -0.74 7.06
N GLU A 323 -44.30 -0.46 7.00
CA GLU A 323 -45.21 -0.93 5.93
C GLU A 323 -44.82 -0.48 4.51
N SER A 324 -43.93 0.51 4.36
CA SER A 324 -43.56 1.12 3.07
C SER A 324 -42.27 0.60 2.44
N PHE A 325 -41.52 -0.31 3.07
CA PHE A 325 -40.23 -0.78 2.56
C PHE A 325 -40.17 -2.30 2.42
N THR A 326 -39.50 -2.78 1.37
CA THR A 326 -39.08 -4.18 1.32
C THR A 326 -37.93 -4.43 2.31
N VAL A 327 -37.83 -5.65 2.86
CA VAL A 327 -36.74 -6.03 3.79
C VAL A 327 -35.36 -5.79 3.17
N ALA A 328 -35.22 -6.08 1.87
CA ALA A 328 -33.96 -5.94 1.15
C ALA A 328 -33.54 -4.46 0.97
N GLU A 329 -34.47 -3.57 0.63
CA GLU A 329 -34.19 -2.14 0.49
C GLU A 329 -33.85 -1.50 1.84
N TYR A 330 -34.66 -1.78 2.87
CA TYR A 330 -34.43 -1.28 4.22
C TYR A 330 -33.05 -1.67 4.76
N ALA A 331 -32.67 -2.94 4.57
CA ALA A 331 -31.38 -3.43 5.03
C ALA A 331 -30.20 -2.88 4.22
N ARG A 332 -30.27 -2.93 2.87
CA ARG A 332 -29.14 -2.54 2.02
C ARG A 332 -28.86 -1.05 2.08
N GLN A 333 -29.87 -0.21 1.85
CA GLN A 333 -29.70 1.23 1.87
C GLN A 333 -29.30 1.70 3.27
N GLY A 334 -30.03 1.24 4.30
CA GLY A 334 -29.73 1.57 5.68
C GLY A 334 -28.31 1.18 6.09
N PHE A 335 -27.86 -0.02 5.74
CA PHE A 335 -26.51 -0.50 6.05
C PHE A 335 -25.41 0.38 5.44
N PHE A 336 -25.50 0.68 4.14
CA PHE A 336 -24.45 1.45 3.47
C PHE A 336 -24.40 2.90 3.94
N GLU A 337 -25.56 3.53 4.19
CA GLU A 337 -25.58 4.88 4.76
C GLU A 337 -24.96 4.91 6.16
N LEU A 338 -25.25 3.92 7.01
CA LEU A 338 -24.62 3.82 8.33
C LEU A 338 -23.10 3.60 8.25
N CYS A 339 -22.63 2.82 7.27
CA CYS A 339 -21.20 2.68 7.01
C CYS A 339 -20.54 4.01 6.59
N ARG A 340 -21.21 4.80 5.75
CA ARG A 340 -20.73 6.14 5.36
C ARG A 340 -20.70 7.10 6.55
N VAL A 341 -21.71 7.07 7.42
CA VAL A 341 -21.75 7.86 8.65
C VAL A 341 -20.56 7.49 9.56
N MET A 342 -20.27 6.19 9.74
CA MET A 342 -19.09 5.76 10.49
C MET A 342 -17.78 6.26 9.85
N ALA A 343 -17.66 6.24 8.52
CA ALA A 343 -16.49 6.78 7.81
C ALA A 343 -16.33 8.31 8.02
N ILE A 344 -17.44 9.05 8.04
CA ILE A 344 -17.45 10.48 8.40
C ILE A 344 -16.96 10.66 9.84
N ASN A 345 -17.45 9.85 10.80
CA ASN A 345 -17.03 9.91 12.20
C ASN A 345 -15.55 9.63 12.39
N PHE A 346 -15.00 8.64 11.70
CA PHE A 346 -13.55 8.37 11.72
C PHE A 346 -12.75 9.53 11.12
N THR A 347 -13.25 10.17 10.07
CA THR A 347 -12.62 11.35 9.48
C THR A 347 -12.65 12.54 10.44
N LEU A 348 -13.79 12.77 11.10
CA LEU A 348 -13.96 13.82 12.09
C LEU A 348 -13.06 13.57 13.31
N PHE A 349 -13.03 12.34 13.82
CA PHE A 349 -12.10 11.92 14.88
C PHE A 349 -10.65 12.20 14.48
N TRP A 350 -10.24 11.77 13.28
CA TRP A 350 -8.88 12.00 12.77
C TRP A 350 -8.55 13.49 12.67
N LEU A 351 -9.46 14.33 12.17
CA LEU A 351 -9.29 15.78 12.07
C LEU A 351 -9.13 16.41 13.45
N VAL A 352 -10.01 16.09 14.40
CA VAL A 352 -9.96 16.62 15.78
C VAL A 352 -8.64 16.24 16.43
N SER A 353 -8.23 14.97 16.36
CA SER A 353 -6.97 14.49 16.96
C SER A 353 -5.72 15.15 16.37
N ARG A 354 -5.77 15.61 15.11
CA ARG A 354 -4.60 16.18 14.41
C ARG A 354 -4.55 17.70 14.43
N THR A 355 -5.70 18.38 14.50
CA THR A 355 -5.80 19.83 14.29
C THR A 355 -6.28 20.63 15.51
N ALA A 356 -6.72 19.97 16.58
CA ALA A 356 -7.11 20.67 17.80
C ALA A 356 -5.89 21.32 18.48
N ARG A 357 -5.96 22.64 18.70
CA ARG A 357 -4.89 23.43 19.33
C ARG A 357 -4.57 22.99 20.77
N ARG A 358 -5.60 22.59 21.51
CA ARG A 358 -5.51 22.12 22.90
C ARG A 358 -6.54 21.00 23.11
N GLU A 359 -6.11 19.90 23.71
CA GLU A 359 -7.04 18.86 24.16
C GLU A 359 -7.60 19.27 25.52
N SER A 360 -8.80 19.84 25.52
CA SER A 360 -9.54 20.11 26.74
C SER A 360 -10.37 18.89 27.16
N ARG A 361 -10.82 18.88 28.42
CA ARG A 361 -11.73 17.84 28.92
C ARG A 361 -13.03 17.78 28.09
N PRO A 362 -13.70 18.90 27.73
CA PRO A 362 -14.89 18.87 26.88
C PRO A 362 -14.68 18.24 25.50
N VAL A 363 -13.63 18.64 24.76
CA VAL A 363 -13.36 18.06 23.43
C VAL A 363 -13.10 16.57 23.55
N ARG A 364 -12.37 16.16 24.59
CA ARG A 364 -12.08 14.75 24.85
C ARG A 364 -13.36 13.93 25.07
N TRP A 365 -14.29 14.41 25.90
CA TRP A 365 -15.56 13.74 26.16
C TRP A 365 -16.47 13.69 24.93
N MET A 366 -16.57 14.78 24.17
CA MET A 366 -17.39 14.82 22.97
C MET A 366 -16.84 13.95 21.85
N THR A 367 -15.51 13.86 21.73
CA THR A 367 -14.85 12.92 20.82
C THR A 367 -15.12 11.47 21.24
N ALA A 368 -15.11 11.18 22.55
CA ALA A 368 -15.47 9.86 23.06
C ALA A 368 -16.94 9.52 22.79
N ALA A 369 -17.85 10.48 22.98
CA ALA A 369 -19.26 10.33 22.67
C ALA A 369 -19.48 10.02 21.18
N LEU A 370 -18.81 10.75 20.28
CA LEU A 370 -18.85 10.48 18.83
C LEU A 370 -18.41 9.04 18.48
N LEU A 371 -17.37 8.53 19.13
CA LEU A 371 -16.91 7.15 18.92
C LEU A 371 -17.90 6.12 19.47
N ILE A 372 -18.56 6.39 20.60
CA ILE A 372 -19.62 5.55 21.16
C ILE A 372 -20.83 5.55 20.21
N GLU A 373 -21.25 6.71 19.71
CA GLU A 373 -22.30 6.83 18.70
C GLU A 373 -21.94 6.06 17.42
N SER A 374 -20.68 6.09 16.99
CA SER A 374 -20.16 5.27 15.89
C SER A 374 -20.30 3.76 16.15
N MET A 375 -20.02 3.31 17.38
CA MET A 375 -20.24 1.91 17.78
C MET A 375 -21.72 1.55 17.76
N LEU A 376 -22.61 2.44 18.20
CA LEU A 376 -24.06 2.24 18.12
C LEU A 376 -24.50 2.12 16.65
N PHE A 377 -24.03 2.98 15.76
CA PHE A 377 -24.31 2.84 14.32
C PHE A 377 -23.83 1.51 13.74
N ALA A 378 -22.67 1.02 14.16
CA ALA A 378 -22.17 -0.29 13.76
C ALA A 378 -23.10 -1.42 14.25
N VAL A 379 -23.56 -1.37 15.49
CA VAL A 379 -24.53 -2.34 16.04
C VAL A 379 -25.84 -2.30 15.26
N VAL A 380 -26.36 -1.12 14.95
CA VAL A 380 -27.56 -0.98 14.12
C VAL A 380 -27.35 -1.57 12.73
N ALA A 381 -26.22 -1.28 12.09
CA ALA A 381 -25.90 -1.81 10.78
C ALA A 381 -25.80 -3.34 10.80
N LEU A 382 -25.21 -3.93 11.84
CA LEU A 382 -25.20 -5.38 12.06
C LEU A 382 -26.61 -5.93 12.22
N SER A 383 -27.47 -5.32 13.03
CA SER A 383 -28.85 -5.80 13.22
C SER A 383 -29.63 -5.79 11.90
N LYS A 384 -29.49 -4.74 11.08
CA LYS A 384 -30.12 -4.69 9.74
C LYS A 384 -29.59 -5.79 8.82
N LEU A 385 -28.29 -6.07 8.89
CA LEU A 385 -27.67 -7.11 8.07
C LEU A 385 -28.05 -8.52 8.53
N VAL A 386 -28.18 -8.76 9.83
CA VAL A 386 -28.68 -10.02 10.40
C VAL A 386 -30.11 -10.27 9.94
N LEU A 387 -31.01 -9.29 10.05
CA LEU A 387 -32.37 -9.40 9.51
C LEU A 387 -32.35 -9.76 8.01
N TYR A 388 -31.44 -9.17 7.24
CA TYR A 388 -31.31 -9.46 5.82
C TYR A 388 -30.77 -10.87 5.53
N ILE A 389 -29.87 -11.38 6.36
CA ILE A 389 -29.36 -12.75 6.27
C ILE A 389 -30.45 -13.75 6.70
N ASP A 390 -31.21 -13.46 7.74
CA ASP A 390 -32.28 -14.33 8.24
C ASP A 390 -33.39 -14.53 7.18
N CYS A 391 -33.76 -13.47 6.46
CA CYS A 391 -34.79 -13.55 5.42
C CYS A 391 -34.33 -14.19 4.10
N PHE A 392 -33.06 -14.02 3.72
CA PHE A 392 -32.58 -14.35 2.36
C PHE A 392 -31.34 -15.25 2.33
N GLY A 393 -30.88 -15.76 3.47
CA GLY A 393 -29.70 -16.60 3.61
C GLY A 393 -28.34 -15.89 3.47
N PHE A 394 -27.26 -16.67 3.44
CA PHE A 394 -25.91 -16.14 3.24
C PHE A 394 -25.64 -15.89 1.75
N THR A 395 -24.99 -14.76 1.46
CA THR A 395 -24.41 -14.47 0.13
C THR A 395 -23.02 -13.86 0.32
N PRO A 396 -22.15 -13.93 -0.70
CA PRO A 396 -20.78 -13.42 -0.60
C PRO A 396 -20.74 -11.94 -0.21
N LYS A 397 -21.59 -11.11 -0.82
CA LYS A 397 -21.71 -9.67 -0.53
C LYS A 397 -22.19 -9.39 0.91
N ARG A 398 -23.10 -10.22 1.46
CA ARG A 398 -23.54 -10.08 2.86
C ARG A 398 -22.42 -10.42 3.83
N LEU A 399 -21.62 -11.46 3.55
CA LEU A 399 -20.49 -11.82 4.40
C LEU A 399 -19.36 -10.77 4.37
N GLN A 400 -19.07 -10.20 3.19
CA GLN A 400 -18.16 -9.04 3.06
C GLN A 400 -18.66 -7.84 3.88
N SER A 401 -19.96 -7.57 3.83
CA SER A 401 -20.61 -6.48 4.57
C SER A 401 -20.52 -6.71 6.09
N THR A 402 -20.73 -7.94 6.55
CA THR A 402 -20.57 -8.31 7.97
C THR A 402 -19.14 -8.09 8.43
N TRP A 403 -18.17 -8.57 7.65
CA TRP A 403 -16.75 -8.35 7.92
C TRP A 403 -16.42 -6.86 8.06
N LEU A 404 -16.87 -6.04 7.11
CA LEU A 404 -16.63 -4.60 7.12
C LEU A 404 -17.14 -3.94 8.41
N VAL A 405 -18.38 -4.24 8.83
CA VAL A 405 -18.93 -3.62 10.04
C VAL A 405 -18.27 -4.13 11.31
N CYS A 406 -17.88 -5.41 11.37
CA CYS A 406 -17.07 -5.92 12.49
C CYS A 406 -15.73 -5.19 12.60
N VAL A 407 -15.06 -4.91 11.48
CA VAL A 407 -13.81 -4.13 11.45
C VAL A 407 -14.04 -2.67 11.86
N LEU A 408 -15.13 -2.04 11.44
CA LEU A 408 -15.47 -0.66 11.84
C LEU A 408 -15.85 -0.56 13.32
N LEU A 409 -16.60 -1.53 13.85
CA LEU A 409 -16.95 -1.63 15.27
C LEU A 409 -15.69 -1.80 16.12
N PHE A 410 -14.84 -2.76 15.77
CA PHE A 410 -13.58 -2.99 16.47
C PHE A 410 -12.63 -1.80 16.35
N GLY A 411 -12.59 -1.15 15.19
CA GLY A 411 -11.84 0.10 14.98
C GLY A 411 -12.32 1.24 15.85
N SER A 412 -13.63 1.39 16.02
CA SER A 412 -14.23 2.41 16.89
C SER A 412 -13.87 2.14 18.36
N ALA A 413 -13.93 0.87 18.79
CA ALA A 413 -13.53 0.45 20.14
C ALA A 413 -12.02 0.68 20.39
N CYS A 414 -11.16 0.32 19.43
CA CYS A 414 -9.72 0.57 19.51
C CYS A 414 -9.40 2.07 19.54
N ALA A 415 -10.05 2.88 18.70
CA ALA A 415 -9.90 4.33 18.69
C ALA A 415 -10.32 4.95 20.03
N LEU A 416 -11.46 4.50 20.58
CA LEU A 416 -11.95 4.95 21.89
C LEU A 416 -10.98 4.55 23.00
N TYR A 417 -10.50 3.31 23.00
CA TYR A 417 -9.51 2.83 23.95
C TYR A 417 -8.22 3.66 23.90
N THR A 418 -7.69 3.93 22.71
CA THR A 418 -6.51 4.77 22.53
C THR A 418 -6.75 6.20 22.99
N HIS A 419 -7.91 6.77 22.70
CA HIS A 419 -8.28 8.12 23.11
C HIS A 419 -8.44 8.27 24.63
N LEU A 420 -8.98 7.25 25.31
CA LEU A 420 -9.20 7.26 26.77
C LEU A 420 -7.95 6.91 27.57
N THR A 421 -7.13 5.96 27.10
CA THR A 421 -5.98 5.45 27.86
C THR A 421 -4.64 6.03 27.42
N GLY A 422 -4.58 6.67 26.24
CA GLY A 422 -3.33 7.10 25.60
C GLY A 422 -2.48 5.93 25.06
N LYS A 423 -2.91 4.68 25.24
CA LYS A 423 -2.19 3.49 24.75
C LYS A 423 -2.50 3.22 23.28
N LYS A 424 -1.47 2.95 22.48
CA LYS A 424 -1.61 2.67 21.05
C LYS A 424 -2.32 1.33 20.82
N SER A 425 -3.51 1.35 20.20
CA SER A 425 -4.31 0.14 19.88
C SER A 425 -4.46 -0.08 18.37
N MET A 426 -4.09 0.91 17.55
CA MET A 426 -4.19 0.87 16.09
C MET A 426 -3.54 -0.38 15.47
N ARG A 427 -2.43 -0.81 16.05
CA ARG A 427 -1.72 -2.03 15.64
C ARG A 427 -2.60 -3.27 15.67
N VAL A 428 -3.34 -3.45 16.77
CA VAL A 428 -4.21 -4.61 16.99
C VAL A 428 -5.36 -4.60 15.99
N TRP A 429 -5.97 -3.42 15.78
CA TRP A 429 -7.01 -3.24 14.78
C TRP A 429 -6.57 -3.60 13.36
N MET A 430 -5.39 -3.13 12.93
CA MET A 430 -4.86 -3.44 11.61
C MET A 430 -4.55 -4.92 11.42
N ILE A 431 -3.96 -5.57 12.43
CA ILE A 431 -3.69 -7.01 12.40
C ILE A 431 -5.00 -7.79 12.35
N PHE A 432 -5.99 -7.43 13.17
CA PHE A 432 -7.32 -8.04 13.13
C PHE A 432 -7.96 -7.91 11.75
N GLY A 433 -7.97 -6.71 11.17
CA GLY A 433 -8.51 -6.45 9.84
C GLY A 433 -7.79 -7.26 8.75
N ALA A 434 -6.46 -7.30 8.77
CA ALA A 434 -5.68 -8.04 7.79
C ALA A 434 -5.87 -9.55 7.87
N VAL A 435 -5.84 -10.12 9.07
CA VAL A 435 -6.03 -11.57 9.30
C VAL A 435 -7.44 -11.99 8.91
N THR A 436 -8.46 -11.27 9.39
CA THR A 436 -9.86 -11.60 9.09
C THR A 436 -10.17 -11.42 7.60
N LEU A 437 -9.61 -10.41 6.93
CA LEU A 437 -9.72 -10.24 5.49
C LEU A 437 -9.05 -11.38 4.72
N SER A 438 -7.86 -11.81 5.17
CA SER A 438 -7.16 -12.93 4.54
C SER A 438 -7.94 -14.24 4.69
N LEU A 439 -8.59 -14.46 5.83
CA LEU A 439 -9.48 -15.61 6.06
C LEU A 439 -10.74 -15.53 5.19
N LEU A 440 -11.26 -14.31 4.97
CA LEU A 440 -12.39 -14.09 4.07
C LEU A 440 -12.09 -14.54 2.63
N CYS A 441 -10.83 -14.43 2.18
CA CYS A 441 -10.42 -14.84 0.83
C CYS A 441 -10.54 -16.35 0.55
N ILE A 442 -10.64 -17.18 1.59
CA ILE A 442 -10.82 -18.63 1.46
C ILE A 442 -12.18 -18.96 0.83
N TRP A 443 -13.18 -18.11 1.11
CA TRP A 443 -14.56 -18.22 0.66
C TRP A 443 -14.83 -17.24 -0.49
#